data_AF-A0A943N610-F1
#
_entry.id   AF-A0A943N610-F1
#
_cell.length_a   1.000
_cell.length_b   1.000
_cell.length_c   1.000
_cell.angle_alpha   90.00
_cell.angle_beta   90.00
_cell.angle_gamma   90.00
#
_symmetry.space_group_name_H-M   'P 1'
#
loop_
_entity.id
_entity.type
_entity.pdbx_description
1 polymer ?
#
loop_
_entity_poly.entity_id
_entity_poly.type
_entity_poly.pdbx_seq_one_letter_code
_entity_poly.pdbx_strand_id
1 'polypeptide(L)'
;MFGVRYIAINDHVDTDSGESNDLMPFKNLFNEWFVRDTSRKIRAVQRAKAERGERLGTRAPYGYMKDEQKKLVIDEESGAVVRRIFSLCAAGNGPSRIARMLKREQVLCPTVYAYRKFGVSHTSLDLEKPYHWTSSTVANMLENELYLGNTVNMKYSTRSYKDKHKMEHPREECLVIEGTHEPLVDRETWDIVQRVRQNKRRLTKMEEQNKYSGLVVCADCGRAMVLHRAHTMAATYNHFTCRTYKKDGIEVCTAHYIRECILDEVVLEDLRRVTAQAREHTREFAEYISGRQSAEVRRDIRSREKELAALTKRAGELDAIFRRLYEDSVLGRVTAEQFQTLSAGYTEEMSLIKEKIPAQVATIQALQEKVCGTDHFIALAKRYTDIQELTPELLRLFIRKIVVHEKDMKWSKHARQTVEIHYNDIGYVGAAPEEAQNMAEPA
;
A
#
# COMPACT_ATOMS: atom_id res chain seq x y z
N MET A 1 -52.18 8.30 27.06
CA MET A 1 -52.02 7.28 26.00
C MET A 1 -52.50 7.91 24.70
N PHE A 2 -51.74 7.86 23.61
CA PHE A 2 -51.84 8.76 22.44
C PHE A 2 -53.11 8.64 21.57
N GLY A 3 -54.21 8.03 22.02
CA GLY A 3 -55.47 7.95 21.28
C GLY A 3 -55.42 7.13 19.97
N VAL A 4 -54.35 6.36 19.75
CA VAL A 4 -54.15 5.53 18.56
C VAL A 4 -54.37 4.06 18.93
N ARG A 5 -55.29 3.38 18.23
CA ARG A 5 -55.53 1.93 18.35
C ARG A 5 -54.52 1.17 17.49
N TYR A 6 -53.72 0.30 18.11
CA TYR A 6 -52.79 -0.60 17.44
C TYR A 6 -53.38 -2.01 17.42
N ILE A 7 -53.47 -2.59 16.21
CA ILE A 7 -53.99 -3.94 15.98
C ILE A 7 -52.91 -4.75 15.26
N ALA A 8 -52.39 -5.79 15.92
CA ALA A 8 -51.50 -6.77 15.30
C ALA A 8 -52.25 -8.10 15.14
N ILE A 9 -52.72 -8.36 13.92
CA ILE A 9 -53.55 -9.53 13.58
C ILE A 9 -52.82 -10.85 13.89
N ASN A 10 -51.53 -10.93 13.54
CA ASN A 10 -50.73 -12.15 13.75
C ASN A 10 -50.41 -12.42 15.22
N ASP A 11 -50.38 -11.38 16.06
CA ASP A 11 -49.99 -11.50 17.47
C ASP A 11 -51.20 -11.51 18.43
N HIS A 12 -52.41 -11.38 17.87
CA HIS A 12 -53.69 -11.21 18.59
C HIS A 12 -53.67 -10.06 19.60
N VAL A 13 -53.01 -8.95 19.25
CA VAL A 13 -52.92 -7.74 20.09
C VAL A 13 -53.87 -6.68 19.56
N ASP A 14 -54.72 -6.16 20.43
CA ASP A 14 -55.56 -4.99 20.18
C ASP A 14 -55.55 -4.09 21.40
N THR A 15 -54.95 -2.90 21.28
CA THR A 15 -54.76 -1.97 22.40
C THR A 15 -56.06 -1.43 22.99
N ASP A 16 -57.21 -1.66 22.34
CA ASP A 16 -58.55 -1.32 22.83
C ASP A 16 -59.13 -2.42 23.76
N SER A 17 -58.52 -3.61 23.76
CA SER A 17 -58.90 -4.74 24.61
C SER A 17 -57.91 -4.90 25.78
N GLY A 18 -58.39 -4.74 27.02
CA GLY A 18 -57.56 -4.73 28.22
C GLY A 18 -56.78 -6.03 28.49
N GLU A 19 -57.28 -7.18 28.01
CA GLU A 19 -56.68 -8.50 28.28
C GLU A 19 -55.59 -8.93 27.26
N SER A 20 -55.53 -8.32 26.06
CA SER A 20 -54.63 -8.79 24.98
C SER A 20 -53.23 -8.15 25.00
N ASN A 21 -53.00 -7.19 25.89
CA ASN A 21 -51.83 -6.30 25.82
C ASN A 21 -50.73 -6.62 26.85
N ASP A 22 -51.04 -7.39 27.90
CA ASP A 22 -50.11 -7.64 29.02
C ASP A 22 -48.87 -8.46 28.62
N LEU A 23 -49.02 -9.36 27.64
CA LEU A 23 -47.93 -10.21 27.16
C LEU A 23 -47.14 -9.60 25.99
N MET A 24 -47.59 -8.48 25.42
CA MET A 24 -46.96 -7.84 24.27
C MET A 24 -45.49 -7.43 24.53
N PRO A 25 -45.14 -6.83 25.68
CA PRO A 25 -43.74 -6.48 25.99
C PRO A 25 -42.83 -7.71 26.04
N PHE A 26 -43.33 -8.84 26.57
CA PHE A 26 -42.57 -10.09 26.66
C PHE A 26 -42.34 -10.73 25.29
N LYS A 27 -43.37 -10.77 24.43
CA LYS A 27 -43.22 -11.26 23.05
C LYS A 27 -42.18 -10.43 22.28
N ASN A 28 -42.23 -9.09 22.41
CA ASN A 28 -41.24 -8.21 21.80
C ASN A 28 -39.83 -8.47 22.33
N LEU A 29 -39.69 -8.72 23.63
CA LEU A 29 -38.41 -9.09 24.24
C LEU A 29 -37.87 -10.43 23.70
N PHE A 30 -38.71 -11.45 23.53
CA PHE A 30 -38.30 -12.74 22.96
C PHE A 30 -37.89 -12.60 21.49
N ASN A 31 -38.64 -11.85 20.69
CA ASN A 31 -38.29 -11.58 19.30
C ASN A 31 -36.95 -10.84 19.19
N GLU A 32 -36.75 -9.82 20.02
CA GLU A 32 -35.49 -9.09 20.13
C GLU A 32 -34.33 -10.02 20.51
N TRP A 33 -34.54 -10.89 21.50
CA TRP A 33 -33.53 -11.84 21.96
C TRP A 33 -33.16 -12.84 20.86
N PHE A 34 -34.15 -13.36 20.12
CA PHE A 34 -33.95 -14.28 19.01
C PHE A 34 -33.13 -13.65 17.87
N VAL A 35 -33.44 -12.41 17.49
CA VAL A 35 -32.68 -11.68 16.45
C VAL A 35 -31.25 -11.43 16.91
N ARG A 36 -31.06 -11.02 18.18
CA ARG A 36 -29.73 -10.80 18.77
C ARG A 36 -28.90 -12.08 18.78
N ASP A 37 -29.47 -13.19 19.23
CA ASP A 37 -28.79 -14.49 19.28
C ASP A 37 -28.43 -15.02 17.89
N THR A 38 -29.37 -14.94 16.95
CA THR A 38 -29.13 -15.30 15.54
C THR A 38 -28.00 -14.49 14.94
N SER A 39 -27.99 -13.16 15.17
CA SER A 39 -26.91 -12.30 14.70
C SER A 39 -25.55 -12.68 15.30
N ARG A 40 -25.51 -12.99 16.61
CA ARG A 40 -24.30 -13.44 17.30
C ARG A 40 -23.78 -14.77 16.71
N LYS A 41 -24.66 -15.74 16.49
CA LYS A 41 -24.31 -17.04 15.89
C LYS A 41 -23.78 -16.88 14.47
N ILE A 42 -24.45 -16.08 13.62
CA ILE A 42 -23.98 -15.81 12.25
C ILE A 42 -22.60 -15.15 12.27
N ARG A 43 -22.40 -14.14 13.13
CA ARG A 43 -21.09 -13.48 13.30
C ARG A 43 -20.00 -14.46 13.73
N ALA A 44 -20.28 -15.35 14.67
CA ALA A 44 -19.35 -16.38 15.11
C ALA A 44 -18.98 -17.35 13.97
N VAL A 45 -19.97 -17.78 13.17
CA VAL A 45 -19.73 -18.64 12.00
C VAL A 45 -18.87 -17.93 10.95
N GLN A 46 -19.15 -16.65 10.66
CA GLN A 46 -18.35 -15.87 9.70
C GLN A 46 -16.92 -15.65 10.21
N ARG A 47 -16.74 -15.39 11.51
CA ARG A 47 -15.40 -15.29 12.12
C ARG A 47 -14.63 -16.60 12.03
N ALA A 48 -15.26 -17.73 12.40
CA ALA A 48 -14.63 -19.05 12.30
C ALA A 48 -14.25 -19.40 10.85
N LYS A 49 -15.07 -19.00 9.86
CA LYS A 49 -14.71 -19.14 8.44
C LYS A 49 -13.49 -18.29 8.08
N ALA A 50 -13.45 -17.04 8.53
CA ALA A 50 -12.33 -16.15 8.27
C ALA A 50 -11.02 -16.66 8.89
N GLU A 51 -11.08 -17.19 10.11
CA GLU A 51 -9.94 -17.79 10.82
C GLU A 51 -9.42 -19.05 10.11
N ARG A 52 -10.30 -19.84 9.47
CA ARG A 52 -9.90 -20.96 8.61
C ARG A 52 -9.33 -20.53 7.25
N GLY A 53 -9.26 -19.24 6.96
CA GLY A 53 -8.78 -18.72 5.69
C GLY A 53 -9.82 -18.76 4.55
N GLU A 54 -11.08 -19.10 4.85
CA GLU A 54 -12.13 -19.07 3.84
C GLU A 54 -12.53 -17.63 3.52
N ARG A 55 -12.70 -17.33 2.23
CA ARG A 55 -13.19 -16.03 1.78
C ARG A 55 -14.65 -15.84 2.17
N LEU A 56 -14.96 -14.78 2.92
CA LEU A 56 -16.34 -14.46 3.31
C LEU A 56 -17.19 -13.86 2.18
N GLY A 57 -16.54 -13.35 1.12
CA GLY A 57 -17.20 -12.71 -0.02
C GLY A 57 -18.01 -13.70 -0.88
N THR A 58 -19.33 -13.50 -0.93
CA THR A 58 -20.24 -14.32 -1.75
C THR A 58 -19.92 -14.24 -3.24
N ARG A 59 -19.44 -13.10 -3.73
CA ARG A 59 -19.16 -12.86 -5.15
C ARG A 59 -17.66 -12.90 -5.46
N ALA A 60 -17.33 -13.39 -6.65
CA ALA A 60 -15.99 -13.27 -7.20
C ALA A 60 -15.67 -11.78 -7.47
N PRO A 61 -14.49 -11.29 -7.12
CA PRO A 61 -13.98 -10.01 -7.59
C PRO A 61 -13.82 -10.01 -9.11
N TYR A 62 -13.83 -8.84 -9.71
CA TYR A 62 -13.47 -8.67 -11.13
C TYR A 62 -12.04 -9.18 -11.38
N GLY A 63 -11.78 -9.86 -12.49
CA GLY A 63 -10.52 -10.56 -12.75
C GLY A 63 -10.53 -12.05 -12.39
N TYR A 64 -11.51 -12.49 -11.59
CA TYR A 64 -11.62 -13.86 -11.11
C TYR A 64 -13.02 -14.42 -11.33
N MET A 65 -13.10 -15.74 -11.44
CA MET A 65 -14.32 -16.53 -11.39
C MET A 65 -14.25 -17.58 -10.27
N LYS A 66 -15.40 -18.16 -9.92
CA LYS A 66 -15.45 -19.27 -8.96
C LYS A 66 -15.49 -20.59 -9.70
N ASP A 67 -14.67 -21.54 -9.26
CA ASP A 67 -14.78 -22.93 -9.69
C ASP A 67 -15.94 -23.66 -8.98
N GLU A 68 -16.13 -24.94 -9.31
CA GLU A 68 -17.12 -25.82 -8.69
C GLU A 68 -16.88 -26.00 -7.17
N GLN A 69 -15.63 -25.85 -6.73
CA GLN A 69 -15.20 -25.93 -5.33
C GLN A 69 -15.29 -24.57 -4.60
N LYS A 70 -15.84 -23.53 -5.25
CA LYS A 70 -15.96 -22.15 -4.77
C LYS A 70 -14.63 -21.42 -4.54
N LYS A 71 -13.52 -21.92 -5.08
CA LYS A 71 -12.21 -21.26 -5.08
C LYS A 71 -12.13 -20.22 -6.20
N LEU A 72 -11.26 -19.23 -6.03
CA LEU A 72 -11.03 -18.20 -7.04
C LEU A 72 -10.04 -18.71 -8.09
N VAL A 73 -10.46 -18.70 -9.35
CA VAL A 73 -9.64 -18.99 -10.53
C VAL A 73 -9.62 -17.74 -11.38
N ILE A 74 -8.51 -17.49 -12.08
CA ILE A 74 -8.38 -16.34 -12.98
C ILE A 74 -9.43 -16.46 -14.10
N ASP A 75 -10.04 -15.32 -14.44
CA ASP A 75 -10.86 -15.20 -15.64
C ASP A 75 -10.07 -14.40 -16.68
N GLU A 76 -9.58 -15.05 -17.71
CA GLU A 76 -8.58 -14.51 -18.67
C GLU A 76 -8.97 -13.16 -19.26
N GLU A 77 -10.24 -12.98 -19.58
CA GLU A 77 -10.75 -11.74 -20.18
C GLU A 77 -10.72 -10.57 -19.19
N SER A 78 -11.34 -10.72 -18.00
CA SER A 78 -11.34 -9.65 -17.00
C SER A 78 -10.00 -9.51 -16.28
N GLY A 79 -9.24 -10.61 -16.17
CA GLY A 79 -7.90 -10.67 -15.60
C GLY A 79 -6.89 -9.90 -16.46
N ALA A 80 -6.99 -9.98 -17.78
CA ALA A 80 -6.19 -9.15 -18.69
C ALA A 80 -6.47 -7.65 -18.48
N VAL A 81 -7.74 -7.26 -18.27
CA VAL A 81 -8.12 -5.87 -17.96
C VAL A 81 -7.52 -5.44 -16.62
N VAL A 82 -7.56 -6.30 -15.59
CA VAL A 82 -6.93 -6.00 -14.29
C VAL A 82 -5.43 -5.79 -14.46
N ARG A 83 -4.70 -6.74 -15.07
CA ARG A 83 -3.25 -6.61 -15.32
C ARG A 83 -2.91 -5.31 -16.05
N ARG A 84 -3.71 -4.98 -17.06
CA ARG A 84 -3.58 -3.73 -17.81
C ARG A 84 -3.82 -2.49 -16.96
N ILE A 85 -4.81 -2.49 -16.06
CA ILE A 85 -5.05 -1.38 -15.12
C ILE A 85 -3.82 -1.16 -14.23
N PHE A 86 -3.21 -2.24 -13.72
CA PHE A 86 -2.01 -2.16 -12.89
C PHE A 86 -0.80 -1.65 -13.67
N SER A 87 -0.53 -2.17 -14.87
CA SER A 87 0.55 -1.66 -15.74
C SER A 87 0.33 -0.20 -16.12
N LEU A 88 -0.89 0.21 -16.50
CA LEU A 88 -1.19 1.61 -16.80
C LEU A 88 -0.93 2.51 -15.58
N CYS A 89 -1.23 2.05 -14.37
CA CYS A 89 -0.96 2.80 -13.16
C CYS A 89 0.53 2.85 -12.83
N ALA A 90 1.26 1.75 -13.01
CA ALA A 90 2.72 1.68 -12.87
C ALA A 90 3.43 2.63 -13.85
N ALA A 91 2.93 2.73 -15.09
CA ALA A 91 3.36 3.71 -16.08
C ALA A 91 3.06 5.16 -15.67
N GLY A 92 2.23 5.37 -14.65
CA GLY A 92 1.95 6.67 -14.03
C GLY A 92 0.53 7.21 -14.28
N ASN A 93 -0.35 6.46 -14.94
CA ASN A 93 -1.72 6.91 -15.20
C ASN A 93 -2.55 6.91 -13.93
N GLY A 94 -3.19 8.04 -13.64
CA GLY A 94 -4.07 8.17 -12.48
C GLY A 94 -5.42 7.45 -12.69
N PRO A 95 -6.14 7.09 -11.61
CA PRO A 95 -7.40 6.35 -11.70
C PRO A 95 -8.45 6.98 -12.63
N SER A 96 -8.61 8.31 -12.58
CA SER A 96 -9.56 9.02 -13.46
C SER A 96 -9.20 8.92 -14.95
N ARG A 97 -7.91 8.88 -15.28
CA ARG A 97 -7.46 8.77 -16.67
C ARG A 97 -7.64 7.34 -17.16
N ILE A 98 -7.24 6.35 -16.36
CA ILE A 98 -7.45 4.93 -16.66
C ILE A 98 -8.94 4.69 -16.92
N ALA A 99 -9.82 5.18 -16.05
CA ALA A 99 -11.27 5.08 -16.25
C ALA A 99 -11.74 5.69 -17.57
N ARG A 100 -11.19 6.85 -17.99
CA ARG A 100 -11.51 7.48 -19.27
C ARG A 100 -11.00 6.66 -20.47
N MET A 101 -9.81 6.08 -20.36
CA MET A 101 -9.24 5.22 -21.41
C MET A 101 -10.09 3.97 -21.60
N LEU A 102 -10.41 3.26 -20.51
CA LEU A 102 -11.27 2.08 -20.54
C LEU A 102 -12.67 2.39 -21.10
N LYS A 103 -13.23 3.55 -20.75
CA LYS A 103 -14.51 4.02 -21.31
C LYS A 103 -14.43 4.30 -22.81
N ARG A 104 -13.35 4.92 -23.28
CA ARG A 104 -13.13 5.25 -24.70
C ARG A 104 -13.01 3.97 -25.55
N GLU A 105 -12.34 2.97 -25.00
CA GLU A 105 -12.12 1.67 -25.64
C GLU A 105 -13.29 0.70 -25.45
N GLN A 106 -14.40 1.16 -24.85
CA GLN A 106 -15.61 0.37 -24.63
C GLN A 106 -15.37 -0.93 -23.84
N VAL A 107 -14.48 -0.88 -22.84
CA VAL A 107 -14.30 -1.98 -21.90
C VAL A 107 -15.48 -2.01 -20.93
N LEU A 108 -16.16 -3.16 -20.82
CA LEU A 108 -17.28 -3.35 -19.91
C LEU A 108 -16.87 -3.06 -18.46
N CYS A 109 -17.68 -2.30 -17.75
CA CYS A 109 -17.43 -2.05 -16.33
C CYS A 109 -17.68 -3.33 -15.51
N PRO A 110 -17.08 -3.47 -14.31
CA PRO A 110 -17.12 -4.71 -13.55
C PRO A 110 -18.53 -5.24 -13.24
N THR A 111 -19.48 -4.35 -12.96
CA THR A 111 -20.85 -4.72 -12.61
C THR A 111 -21.62 -5.27 -13.82
N VAL A 112 -21.46 -4.64 -14.97
CA VAL A 112 -22.13 -5.04 -16.22
C VAL A 112 -21.48 -6.29 -16.79
N TYR A 113 -20.16 -6.41 -16.70
CA TYR A 113 -19.45 -7.64 -17.04
C TYR A 113 -19.95 -8.84 -16.22
N ALA A 114 -20.03 -8.69 -14.90
CA ALA A 114 -20.52 -9.75 -14.02
C ALA A 114 -21.98 -10.12 -14.30
N TYR A 115 -22.82 -9.14 -14.65
CA TYR A 115 -24.21 -9.38 -15.04
C TYR A 115 -24.31 -10.14 -16.36
N ARG A 116 -23.57 -9.74 -17.41
CA ARG A 116 -23.63 -10.38 -18.74
C ARG A 116 -23.02 -11.79 -18.75
N LYS A 117 -21.91 -12.00 -18.04
CA LYS A 117 -21.17 -13.28 -18.06
C LYS A 117 -21.70 -14.29 -17.04
N PHE A 118 -22.08 -13.83 -15.84
CA PHE A 118 -22.45 -14.71 -14.72
C PHE A 118 -23.90 -14.52 -14.24
N GLY A 119 -24.68 -13.60 -14.83
CA GLY A 119 -26.05 -13.31 -14.39
C GLY A 119 -26.12 -12.62 -13.01
N VAL A 120 -25.01 -12.09 -12.49
CA VAL A 120 -24.95 -11.53 -11.13
C VAL A 120 -25.30 -10.05 -11.12
N SER A 121 -26.42 -9.69 -10.48
CA SER A 121 -26.85 -8.29 -10.34
C SER A 121 -26.20 -7.58 -9.15
N HIS A 122 -25.70 -6.36 -9.36
CA HIS A 122 -25.12 -5.48 -8.34
C HIS A 122 -26.04 -4.29 -8.05
N THR A 123 -25.98 -3.73 -6.84
CA THR A 123 -26.78 -2.54 -6.46
C THR A 123 -26.52 -1.34 -7.37
N SER A 124 -25.30 -1.22 -7.89
CA SER A 124 -24.88 -0.16 -8.83
C SER A 124 -24.84 -0.65 -10.28
N LEU A 125 -25.65 -1.65 -10.64
CA LEU A 125 -25.78 -2.11 -12.02
C LEU A 125 -26.56 -1.07 -12.83
N ASP A 126 -25.94 -0.58 -13.90
CA ASP A 126 -26.53 0.35 -14.85
C ASP A 126 -26.28 -0.21 -16.27
N LEU A 127 -27.35 -0.70 -16.90
CA LEU A 127 -27.28 -1.29 -18.24
C LEU A 127 -27.32 -0.25 -19.35
N GLU A 128 -27.75 0.98 -19.08
CA GLU A 128 -27.75 2.08 -20.05
C GLU A 128 -26.32 2.58 -20.30
N LYS A 129 -25.44 2.43 -19.30
CA LYS A 129 -24.05 2.90 -19.35
C LYS A 129 -23.04 1.75 -19.13
N PRO A 130 -22.97 0.78 -20.05
CA PRO A 130 -22.20 -0.46 -19.87
C PRO A 130 -20.67 -0.26 -19.72
N TYR A 131 -20.16 0.87 -20.20
CA TYR A 131 -18.72 1.19 -20.23
C TYR A 131 -18.34 2.28 -19.21
N HIS A 132 -19.21 2.57 -18.25
CA HIS A 132 -18.99 3.67 -17.29
C HIS A 132 -18.05 3.26 -16.16
N TRP A 133 -16.75 3.37 -16.41
CA TRP A 133 -15.71 3.27 -15.38
C TRP A 133 -15.66 4.56 -14.55
N THR A 134 -15.75 4.43 -13.23
CA THR A 134 -15.56 5.54 -12.30
C THR A 134 -14.13 5.53 -11.75
N SER A 135 -13.63 6.71 -11.38
CA SER A 135 -12.31 6.82 -10.75
C SER A 135 -12.23 6.05 -9.42
N SER A 136 -13.33 5.95 -8.68
CA SER A 136 -13.39 5.21 -7.41
C SER A 136 -13.31 3.71 -7.62
N THR A 137 -13.95 3.15 -8.66
CA THR A 137 -13.82 1.74 -8.99
C THR A 137 -12.37 1.36 -9.29
N VAL A 138 -11.68 2.14 -10.13
CA VAL A 138 -10.27 1.90 -10.44
C VAL A 138 -9.39 2.07 -9.20
N ALA A 139 -9.62 3.10 -8.38
CA ALA A 139 -8.86 3.32 -7.15
C ALA A 139 -9.01 2.15 -6.16
N ASN A 140 -10.23 1.67 -5.95
CA ASN A 140 -10.51 0.54 -5.06
C ASN A 140 -9.88 -0.77 -5.58
N MET A 141 -9.81 -0.94 -6.91
CA MET A 141 -9.12 -2.10 -7.50
C MET A 141 -7.62 -2.05 -7.22
N LEU A 142 -6.99 -0.89 -7.40
CA LEU A 142 -5.56 -0.69 -7.15
C LEU A 142 -5.18 -0.80 -5.66
N GLU A 143 -6.13 -0.70 -4.72
CA GLU A 143 -5.92 -0.89 -3.26
C GLU A 143 -6.27 -2.28 -2.76
N ASN A 144 -6.91 -3.10 -3.59
CA ASN A 144 -7.31 -4.44 -3.20
C ASN A 144 -6.17 -5.47 -3.33
N GLU A 145 -5.57 -5.85 -2.19
CA GLU A 145 -4.55 -6.90 -2.08
C GLU A 145 -4.98 -8.27 -2.57
N LEU A 146 -6.27 -8.45 -2.85
CA LEU A 146 -6.75 -9.66 -3.49
C LEU A 146 -5.98 -9.98 -4.78
N TYR A 147 -5.61 -8.97 -5.55
CA TYR A 147 -4.86 -9.17 -6.79
C TYR A 147 -3.44 -9.71 -6.58
N LEU A 148 -2.91 -9.68 -5.34
CA LEU A 148 -1.67 -10.34 -4.91
C LEU A 148 -1.87 -11.81 -4.52
N GLY A 149 -3.10 -12.35 -4.61
CA GLY A 149 -3.43 -13.69 -4.14
C GLY A 149 -3.80 -13.76 -2.65
N ASN A 150 -3.91 -12.60 -1.98
CA ASN A 150 -4.18 -12.53 -0.54
C ASN A 150 -5.70 -12.41 -0.27
N THR A 151 -6.22 -13.18 0.67
CA THR A 151 -7.60 -13.00 1.14
C THR A 151 -7.60 -12.16 2.41
N VAL A 152 -8.21 -10.98 2.33
CA VAL A 152 -8.40 -10.11 3.50
C VAL A 152 -9.84 -10.19 3.97
N ASN A 153 -10.02 -10.75 5.16
CA ASN A 153 -11.32 -10.89 5.82
C ASN A 153 -11.49 -9.83 6.93
N MET A 154 -12.73 -9.62 7.36
CA MET A 154 -13.10 -8.74 8.49
C MET A 154 -12.74 -7.24 8.33
N LYS A 155 -12.59 -6.74 7.09
CA LYS A 155 -12.38 -5.30 6.82
C LYS A 155 -13.47 -4.39 7.38
N TYR A 156 -14.70 -4.88 7.39
CA TYR A 156 -15.87 -4.13 7.86
C TYR A 156 -16.69 -4.97 8.82
N SER A 157 -17.18 -4.34 9.88
CA SER A 157 -18.26 -4.89 10.71
C SER A 157 -19.37 -3.87 10.87
N THR A 158 -20.48 -4.26 11.49
CA THR A 158 -21.48 -3.32 11.99
C THR A 158 -21.46 -3.32 13.52
N ARG A 159 -21.77 -2.18 14.14
CA ARG A 159 -21.78 -2.05 15.62
C ARG A 159 -22.81 -2.98 16.27
N SER A 160 -23.95 -3.12 15.62
CA SER A 160 -25.10 -3.86 16.14
C SER A 160 -25.79 -4.58 14.98
N TYR A 161 -26.72 -5.48 15.30
CA TYR A 161 -27.64 -6.04 14.31
C TYR A 161 -28.74 -5.05 13.89
N LYS A 162 -29.00 -4.03 14.73
CA LYS A 162 -29.95 -2.94 14.44
C LYS A 162 -29.32 -1.83 13.62
N ASP A 163 -28.05 -1.57 13.87
CA ASP A 163 -27.29 -0.55 13.17
C ASP A 163 -26.61 -1.16 11.93
N LYS A 164 -27.00 -0.69 10.74
CA LYS A 164 -26.45 -1.14 9.46
C LYS A 164 -25.25 -0.30 9.01
N HIS A 165 -24.83 0.70 9.78
CA HIS A 165 -23.62 1.47 9.48
C HIS A 165 -22.40 0.56 9.55
N LYS A 166 -21.61 0.59 8.49
CA LYS A 166 -20.36 -0.16 8.38
C LYS A 166 -19.26 0.60 9.08
N MET A 167 -18.59 -0.07 10.01
CA MET A 167 -17.35 0.37 10.64
C MET A 167 -16.19 -0.32 9.94
N GLU A 168 -15.23 0.46 9.49
CA GLU A 168 -13.97 -0.04 8.93
C GLU A 168 -13.00 -0.37 10.06
N HIS A 169 -12.39 -1.55 9.99
CA HIS A 169 -11.39 -1.98 10.96
C HIS A 169 -9.99 -1.52 10.55
N PRO A 170 -9.12 -1.18 11.51
CA PRO A 170 -7.71 -0.99 11.23
C PRO A 170 -7.12 -2.28 10.65
N ARG A 171 -6.03 -2.14 9.89
CA ARG A 171 -5.39 -3.25 9.18
C ARG A 171 -4.94 -4.38 10.11
N GLU A 172 -4.53 -4.05 11.33
CA GLU A 172 -4.07 -4.99 12.36
C GLU A 172 -5.18 -5.95 12.84
N GLU A 173 -6.44 -5.50 12.80
CA GLU A 173 -7.60 -6.32 13.15
C GLU A 173 -8.12 -7.15 11.96
N CYS A 174 -7.62 -6.87 10.75
CA CYS A 174 -8.00 -7.60 9.55
C CYS A 174 -7.23 -8.93 9.47
N LEU A 175 -7.95 -10.02 9.23
CA LEU A 175 -7.34 -11.32 8.99
C LEU A 175 -6.86 -11.40 7.53
N VAL A 176 -5.55 -11.26 7.32
CA VAL A 176 -4.91 -11.39 6.02
C VAL A 176 -4.32 -12.79 5.90
N ILE A 177 -4.83 -13.59 4.96
CA ILE A 177 -4.26 -14.89 4.61
C ILE A 177 -3.55 -14.75 3.27
N GLU A 178 -2.25 -15.00 3.26
CA GLU A 178 -1.41 -14.92 2.05
C GLU A 178 -1.56 -16.18 1.18
N GLY A 179 -1.42 -16.03 -0.15
CA GLY A 179 -1.31 -17.17 -1.07
C GLY A 179 -2.56 -18.04 -1.21
N THR A 180 -3.75 -17.47 -0.98
CA THR A 180 -5.02 -18.21 -1.06
C THR A 180 -5.47 -18.60 -2.47
N HIS A 181 -5.02 -17.86 -3.48
CA HIS A 181 -5.37 -18.07 -4.89
C HIS A 181 -4.29 -17.47 -5.80
N GLU A 182 -4.37 -17.77 -7.09
CA GLU A 182 -3.37 -17.33 -8.06
C GLU A 182 -3.35 -15.79 -8.20
N PRO A 183 -2.18 -15.14 -8.04
CA PRO A 183 -2.05 -13.70 -8.13
C PRO A 183 -2.22 -13.23 -9.58
N LEU A 184 -2.97 -12.14 -9.78
CA LEU A 184 -3.04 -11.45 -11.08
C LEU A 184 -1.90 -10.47 -11.24
N VAL A 185 -1.37 -9.95 -10.14
CA VAL A 185 -0.34 -8.92 -10.07
C VAL A 185 0.76 -9.39 -9.14
N ASP A 186 2.00 -9.21 -9.55
CA ASP A 186 3.19 -9.48 -8.77
C ASP A 186 3.39 -8.41 -7.67
N ARG A 187 4.14 -8.79 -6.64
CA ARG A 187 4.41 -7.91 -5.50
C ARG A 187 5.19 -6.65 -5.92
N GLU A 188 6.10 -6.76 -6.89
CA GLU A 188 6.90 -5.63 -7.39
C GLU A 188 6.00 -4.57 -8.05
N THR A 189 5.14 -4.97 -8.99
CA THR A 189 4.17 -4.07 -9.64
C THR A 189 3.21 -3.44 -8.62
N TRP A 190 2.74 -4.21 -7.64
CA TRP A 190 1.88 -3.71 -6.59
C TRP A 190 2.54 -2.58 -5.79
N ASP A 191 3.78 -2.80 -5.34
CA ASP A 191 4.52 -1.83 -4.55
C ASP A 191 4.86 -0.57 -5.36
N ILE A 192 5.13 -0.71 -6.66
CA ILE A 192 5.25 0.43 -7.59
C ILE A 192 3.94 1.23 -7.63
N VAL A 193 2.79 0.56 -7.79
CA VAL A 193 1.47 1.22 -7.84
C VAL A 193 1.18 1.95 -6.54
N GLN A 194 1.41 1.34 -5.38
CA GLN A 194 1.18 2.01 -4.08
C GLN A 194 2.06 3.27 -3.95
N ARG A 195 3.34 3.19 -4.31
CA ARG A 195 4.26 4.35 -4.31
C ARG A 195 3.81 5.46 -5.27
N VAL A 196 3.33 5.10 -6.46
CA VAL A 196 2.78 6.07 -7.43
C VAL A 196 1.55 6.78 -6.87
N ARG A 197 0.67 6.05 -6.17
CA ARG A 197 -0.58 6.59 -5.62
C ARG A 197 -0.38 7.48 -4.40
N GLN A 198 0.61 7.18 -3.55
CA GLN A 198 0.98 8.03 -2.41
C GLN A 198 1.42 9.43 -2.87
N ASN A 199 2.13 9.50 -3.99
CA ASN A 199 2.57 10.75 -4.61
C ASN A 199 1.40 11.43 -5.35
N LYS A 200 0.52 12.13 -4.61
CA LYS A 200 -0.64 12.86 -5.16
C LYS A 200 -0.20 13.82 -6.27
N ARG A 201 -0.59 13.53 -7.52
CA ARG A 201 -0.27 14.34 -8.69
C ARG A 201 -1.32 15.40 -8.97
N ARG A 202 -0.86 16.58 -9.39
CA ARG A 202 -1.71 17.59 -10.02
C ARG A 202 -2.02 17.14 -11.45
N LEU A 203 -3.30 17.13 -11.84
CA LEU A 203 -3.67 16.91 -13.25
C LEU A 203 -3.01 17.99 -14.11
N THR A 204 -2.20 17.54 -15.07
CA THR A 204 -1.68 18.38 -16.16
C THR A 204 -2.65 18.32 -17.33
N LYS A 205 -2.83 19.43 -18.06
CA LYS A 205 -3.74 19.49 -19.23
C LYS A 205 -3.19 18.75 -20.46
N MET A 206 -1.90 18.44 -20.49
CA MET A 206 -1.27 17.66 -21.55
C MET A 206 -1.53 16.17 -21.38
N GLU A 207 -1.70 15.46 -22.50
CA GLU A 207 -1.93 14.01 -22.50
C GLU A 207 -0.66 13.20 -22.20
N GLU A 208 0.53 13.72 -22.55
CA GLU A 208 1.79 13.03 -22.27
C GLU A 208 2.24 13.21 -20.82
N GLN A 209 2.58 12.09 -20.18
CA GLN A 209 3.06 12.12 -18.81
C GLN A 209 4.55 12.39 -18.71
N ASN A 210 4.92 12.95 -17.57
CA ASN A 210 6.30 13.01 -17.15
C ASN A 210 6.72 11.65 -16.57
N LYS A 211 7.62 10.94 -17.27
CA LYS A 211 8.20 9.67 -16.81
C LYS A 211 8.90 9.81 -15.44
N TYR A 212 9.54 10.96 -15.17
CA TYR A 212 10.17 11.30 -13.89
C TYR A 212 9.23 11.93 -12.86
N SER A 213 7.92 11.86 -13.05
CA SER A 213 6.97 12.48 -12.11
C SER A 213 7.15 11.90 -10.70
N GLY A 214 7.51 12.77 -9.76
CA GLY A 214 7.79 12.47 -8.36
C GLY A 214 9.19 11.95 -8.06
N LEU A 215 10.05 11.78 -9.07
CA LEU A 215 11.41 11.24 -8.90
C LEU A 215 12.47 12.34 -8.80
N VAL A 216 12.34 13.44 -9.54
CA VAL A 216 13.33 14.54 -9.54
C VAL A 216 13.13 15.46 -8.34
N VAL A 217 14.17 15.63 -7.54
CA VAL A 217 14.19 16.40 -6.30
C VAL A 217 15.34 17.41 -6.33
N CYS A 218 15.10 18.59 -5.78
CA CYS A 218 16.12 19.62 -5.59
C CYS A 218 17.04 19.26 -4.42
N ALA A 219 18.37 19.37 -4.59
CA ALA A 219 19.35 19.12 -3.52
C ALA A 219 19.15 20.05 -2.32
N ASP A 220 18.99 21.36 -2.56
CA ASP A 220 18.95 22.36 -1.49
C ASP A 220 17.65 22.34 -0.68
N CYS A 221 16.49 22.34 -1.37
CA CYS A 221 15.20 22.44 -0.66
C CYS A 221 14.49 21.10 -0.46
N GLY A 222 15.03 20.00 -1.00
CA GLY A 222 14.45 18.66 -0.86
C GLY A 222 13.05 18.48 -1.49
N ARG A 223 12.52 19.48 -2.19
CA ARG A 223 11.20 19.42 -2.83
C ARG A 223 11.28 18.89 -4.26
N ALA A 224 10.23 18.21 -4.69
CA ALA A 224 10.12 17.71 -6.06
C ALA A 224 10.16 18.85 -7.09
N MET A 225 10.99 18.68 -8.12
CA MET A 225 11.13 19.65 -9.22
C MET A 225 9.92 19.57 -10.16
N VAL A 226 9.63 20.69 -10.81
CA VAL A 226 8.49 20.80 -11.74
C VAL A 226 9.01 20.78 -13.16
N LEU A 227 8.43 19.89 -13.97
CA LEU A 227 8.69 19.84 -15.40
C LEU A 227 7.89 20.92 -16.12
N HIS A 228 8.57 21.73 -16.92
CA HIS A 228 7.98 22.70 -17.81
C HIS A 228 7.96 22.16 -19.24
N ARG A 229 6.75 22.06 -19.79
CA ARG A 229 6.46 21.71 -21.19
C ARG A 229 5.40 22.67 -21.72
N ALA A 230 5.45 22.98 -23.00
CA ALA A 230 4.43 23.75 -23.70
C ALA A 230 4.17 23.13 -25.07
N HIS A 231 2.93 23.21 -25.59
CA HIS A 231 2.60 22.64 -26.91
C HIS A 231 3.40 23.29 -28.05
N THR A 232 3.87 24.51 -27.83
CA THR A 232 4.71 25.28 -28.76
C THR A 232 6.20 25.00 -28.60
N MET A 233 6.62 24.23 -27.58
CA MET A 233 8.02 23.89 -27.34
C MET A 233 8.32 22.50 -27.90
N ALA A 234 9.43 22.36 -28.62
CA ALA A 234 9.93 21.04 -29.00
C ALA A 234 10.32 20.25 -27.73
N ALA A 235 10.11 18.93 -27.76
CA ALA A 235 10.35 18.05 -26.61
C ALA A 235 11.78 18.14 -26.05
N THR A 236 12.76 18.46 -26.89
CA THR A 236 14.17 18.67 -26.54
C THR A 236 14.41 19.87 -25.60
N TYR A 237 13.47 20.82 -25.52
CA TYR A 237 13.55 21.98 -24.63
C TYR A 237 12.77 21.79 -23.32
N ASN A 238 12.14 20.64 -23.11
CA ASN A 238 11.53 20.31 -21.82
C ASN A 238 12.59 20.35 -20.72
N HIS A 239 12.25 20.94 -19.59
CA HIS A 239 13.22 21.13 -18.50
C HIS A 239 12.55 21.16 -17.12
N PHE A 240 13.30 20.72 -16.12
CA PHE A 240 12.92 20.75 -14.73
C PHE A 240 13.44 22.02 -14.06
N THR A 241 12.61 22.62 -13.21
CA THR A 241 13.02 23.72 -12.32
C THR A 241 12.61 23.47 -10.88
N CYS A 242 13.37 24.05 -9.94
CA CYS A 242 12.98 24.05 -8.53
C CYS A 242 11.71 24.88 -8.32
N ARG A 243 10.66 24.24 -7.77
CA ARG A 243 9.39 24.90 -7.45
C ARG A 243 9.54 25.97 -6.38
N THR A 244 10.34 25.69 -5.34
CA THR A 244 10.54 26.57 -4.19
C THR A 244 11.23 27.85 -4.62
N TYR A 245 12.31 27.75 -5.39
CA TYR A 245 12.97 28.91 -5.98
C TYR A 245 12.01 29.76 -6.82
N LYS A 246 11.20 29.13 -7.68
CA LYS A 246 10.27 29.85 -8.56
C LYS A 246 9.15 30.58 -7.80
N LYS A 247 8.74 30.07 -6.64
CA LYS A 247 7.61 30.61 -5.87
C LYS A 247 8.05 31.56 -4.75
N ASP A 248 9.05 31.13 -3.99
CA ASP A 248 9.48 31.73 -2.73
C ASP A 248 10.84 32.47 -2.89
N GLY A 249 11.48 32.40 -4.07
CA GLY A 249 12.65 33.21 -4.42
C GLY A 249 14.00 32.64 -3.96
N ILE A 250 15.04 33.46 -4.10
CA ILE A 250 16.44 33.09 -3.83
C ILE A 250 16.75 32.92 -2.34
N GLU A 251 15.93 33.50 -1.45
CA GLU A 251 16.09 33.39 0.00
C GLU A 251 15.87 31.97 0.52
N VAL A 252 15.10 31.16 -0.21
CA VAL A 252 14.72 29.80 0.23
C VAL A 252 15.43 28.71 -0.56
N CYS A 253 15.83 28.96 -1.81
CA CYS A 253 16.51 27.96 -2.65
C CYS A 253 17.24 28.65 -3.82
N THR A 254 18.16 27.93 -4.47
CA THR A 254 18.88 28.40 -5.67
C THR A 254 18.22 27.93 -6.97
N ALA A 255 18.67 28.49 -8.10
CA ALA A 255 18.11 28.30 -9.44
C ALA A 255 18.48 26.95 -10.07
N HIS A 256 17.99 25.85 -9.47
CA HIS A 256 18.19 24.51 -10.02
C HIS A 256 17.42 24.35 -11.32
N TYR A 257 18.16 23.96 -12.36
CA TYR A 257 17.66 23.78 -13.72
C TYR A 257 18.35 22.59 -14.37
N ILE A 258 17.59 21.70 -15.00
CA ILE A 258 18.12 20.61 -15.83
C ILE A 258 17.18 20.31 -16.99
N ARG A 259 17.73 20.03 -18.19
CA ARG A 259 16.94 19.66 -19.36
C ARG A 259 16.55 18.19 -19.30
N GLU A 260 15.37 17.86 -19.81
CA GLU A 260 14.84 16.48 -19.84
C GLU A 260 15.73 15.55 -20.67
N CYS A 261 16.23 16.01 -21.84
CA CYS A 261 17.14 15.21 -22.67
C CYS A 261 18.47 14.86 -21.99
N ILE A 262 19.07 15.84 -21.29
CA ILE A 262 20.32 15.63 -20.55
C ILE A 262 20.08 14.68 -19.38
N LEU A 263 18.95 14.83 -18.69
CA LEU A 263 18.57 13.92 -17.62
C LEU A 263 18.36 12.48 -18.15
N ASP A 264 17.77 12.33 -19.34
CA ASP A 264 17.60 11.03 -19.98
C ASP A 264 18.93 10.35 -20.28
N GLU A 265 19.89 11.07 -20.85
CA GLU A 265 21.23 10.56 -21.16
C GLU A 265 21.95 10.12 -19.87
N VAL A 266 22.01 11.00 -18.86
CA VAL A 266 22.70 10.73 -17.59
C VAL A 266 22.08 9.54 -16.88
N VAL A 267 20.75 9.48 -16.78
CA VAL A 267 20.07 8.38 -16.08
C VAL A 267 20.24 7.07 -16.84
N LEU A 268 20.17 7.08 -18.17
CA LEU A 268 20.32 5.87 -18.97
C LEU A 268 21.74 5.29 -18.86
N GLU A 269 22.75 6.15 -18.95
CA GLU A 269 24.15 5.76 -18.82
C GLU A 269 24.47 5.23 -17.42
N ASP A 270 24.02 5.92 -16.38
CA ASP A 270 24.20 5.48 -14.98
C ASP A 270 23.54 4.13 -14.72
N LEU A 271 22.29 3.97 -15.19
CA LEU A 271 21.53 2.73 -15.06
C LEU A 271 22.24 1.57 -15.77
N ARG A 272 22.75 1.79 -16.99
CA ARG A 272 23.53 0.78 -17.74
C ARG A 272 24.82 0.42 -17.01
N ARG A 273 25.54 1.41 -16.50
CA ARG A 273 26.79 1.20 -15.76
C ARG A 273 26.56 0.39 -14.49
N VAL A 274 25.59 0.77 -13.66
CA VAL A 274 25.31 0.10 -12.38
C VAL A 274 24.75 -1.30 -12.61
N THR A 275 23.88 -1.49 -13.61
CA THR A 275 23.36 -2.83 -13.94
C THR A 275 24.43 -3.74 -14.54
N ALA A 276 25.36 -3.22 -15.36
CA ALA A 276 26.51 -3.97 -15.86
C ALA A 276 27.43 -4.40 -14.70
N GLN A 277 27.80 -3.48 -13.81
CA GLN A 277 28.61 -3.80 -12.62
C GLN A 277 27.98 -4.87 -11.73
N ALA A 278 26.66 -4.79 -11.49
CA ALA A 278 25.94 -5.79 -10.70
C ALA A 278 25.92 -7.19 -11.36
N ARG A 279 25.95 -7.26 -12.69
CA ARG A 279 25.93 -8.51 -13.46
C ARG A 279 27.31 -9.13 -13.63
N GLU A 280 28.29 -8.33 -14.05
CA GLU A 280 29.63 -8.80 -14.43
C GLU A 280 30.50 -9.04 -13.18
N HIS A 281 30.37 -8.17 -12.18
CA HIS A 281 31.15 -8.26 -10.95
C HIS A 281 30.23 -8.39 -9.73
N THR A 282 29.29 -9.34 -9.75
CA THR A 282 28.27 -9.50 -8.70
C THR A 282 28.86 -9.55 -7.29
N ARG A 283 29.98 -10.27 -7.09
CA ARG A 283 30.61 -10.40 -5.78
C ARG A 283 31.25 -9.09 -5.31
N GLU A 284 32.04 -8.44 -6.16
CA GLU A 284 32.70 -7.17 -5.83
C GLU A 284 31.68 -6.05 -5.67
N PHE A 285 30.61 -6.04 -6.46
CA PHE A 285 29.50 -5.11 -6.34
C PHE A 285 28.75 -5.33 -5.02
N ALA A 286 28.43 -6.58 -4.68
CA ALA A 286 27.81 -6.90 -3.40
C ALA A 286 28.72 -6.53 -2.23
N GLU A 287 30.04 -6.73 -2.33
CA GLU A 287 31.04 -6.33 -1.34
C GLU A 287 31.21 -4.80 -1.28
N TYR A 288 31.12 -4.08 -2.40
CA TYR A 288 31.19 -2.61 -2.47
C TYR A 288 29.97 -1.96 -1.80
N ILE A 289 28.77 -2.44 -2.12
CA ILE A 289 27.51 -2.00 -1.49
C ILE A 289 27.47 -2.44 -0.02
N SER A 290 27.84 -3.68 0.29
CA SER A 290 27.98 -4.20 1.66
C SER A 290 29.08 -3.52 2.47
N GLY A 291 30.12 -3.02 1.84
CA GLY A 291 31.22 -2.30 2.48
C GLY A 291 30.76 -0.93 2.98
N ARG A 292 29.86 -0.28 2.22
CA ARG A 292 29.16 0.94 2.67
C ARG A 292 28.03 0.63 3.66
N GLN A 293 27.35 -0.49 3.52
CA GLN A 293 26.36 -0.99 4.47
C GLN A 293 27.04 -1.86 5.54
N SER A 294 27.74 -1.19 6.45
CA SER A 294 28.68 -1.75 7.42
C SER A 294 28.28 -3.10 8.04
N ALA A 295 29.28 -3.94 8.31
CA ALA A 295 29.13 -5.11 9.19
C ALA A 295 28.50 -4.75 10.56
N GLU A 296 28.59 -3.47 10.94
CA GLU A 296 27.92 -2.86 12.09
C GLU A 296 26.39 -2.85 11.93
N VAL A 297 25.83 -2.51 10.76
CA VAL A 297 24.37 -2.63 10.51
C VAL A 297 23.89 -4.07 10.69
N ARG A 298 24.67 -5.05 10.20
CA ARG A 298 24.34 -6.47 10.41
C ARG A 298 24.49 -6.92 11.87
N ARG A 299 25.41 -6.32 12.64
CA ARG A 299 25.52 -6.54 14.10
C ARG A 299 24.35 -5.90 14.85
N ASP A 300 23.95 -4.69 14.44
CA ASP A 300 22.82 -3.96 15.01
C ASP A 300 21.50 -4.70 14.80
N ILE A 301 21.26 -5.25 13.59
CA ILE A 301 20.10 -6.11 13.32
C ILE A 301 20.08 -7.27 14.31
N ARG A 302 21.18 -8.03 14.43
CA ARG A 302 21.25 -9.18 15.35
C ARG A 302 21.07 -8.78 16.82
N SER A 303 21.63 -7.64 17.22
CA SER A 303 21.49 -7.12 18.59
C SER A 303 20.03 -6.77 18.90
N ARG A 304 19.35 -6.10 17.96
CA ARG A 304 17.94 -5.72 18.08
C ARG A 304 17.01 -6.92 18.02
N GLU A 305 17.27 -7.89 17.17
CA GLU A 305 16.53 -9.16 17.14
C GLU A 305 16.60 -9.89 18.49
N LYS A 306 17.77 -9.87 19.14
CA LYS A 306 17.94 -10.44 20.48
C LYS A 306 17.14 -9.67 21.55
N GLU A 307 17.11 -8.35 21.47
CA GLU A 307 16.31 -7.50 22.37
C GLU A 307 14.81 -7.72 22.17
N LEU A 308 14.35 -7.81 20.91
CA LEU A 308 12.97 -8.14 20.57
C LEU A 308 12.55 -9.51 21.12
N ALA A 309 13.42 -10.52 21.01
CA ALA A 309 13.18 -11.85 21.58
C ALA A 309 13.08 -11.80 23.12
N ALA A 310 13.87 -10.96 23.79
CA ALA A 310 13.79 -10.77 25.24
C ALA A 310 12.48 -10.07 25.66
N LEU A 311 12.08 -9.00 24.95
CA LEU A 311 10.83 -8.27 25.21
C LEU A 311 9.59 -9.14 24.99
N THR A 312 9.56 -9.92 23.91
CA THR A 312 8.46 -10.85 23.61
C THR A 312 8.37 -11.97 24.64
N LYS A 313 9.51 -12.51 25.09
CA LYS A 313 9.54 -13.48 26.20
C LYS A 313 9.00 -12.86 27.49
N ARG A 314 9.44 -11.64 27.84
CA ARG A 314 8.96 -10.93 29.04
C ARG A 314 7.46 -10.64 29.00
N ALA A 315 6.91 -10.27 27.84
CA ALA A 315 5.48 -10.12 27.66
C ALA A 315 4.72 -11.44 27.94
N GLY A 316 5.23 -12.56 27.44
CA GLY A 316 4.66 -13.88 27.72
C GLY A 316 4.70 -14.27 29.20
N GLU A 317 5.81 -13.96 29.89
CA GLU A 317 5.95 -14.18 31.33
C GLU A 317 4.96 -13.34 32.14
N LEU A 318 4.84 -12.04 31.82
CA LEU A 318 3.89 -11.14 32.48
C LEU A 318 2.44 -11.59 32.28
N ASP A 319 2.09 -12.06 31.09
CA ASP A 319 0.74 -12.57 30.81
C ASP A 319 0.44 -13.84 31.63
N ALA A 320 1.42 -14.72 31.81
CA ALA A 320 1.29 -15.89 32.68
C ALA A 320 1.17 -15.51 34.17
N ILE A 321 1.95 -14.52 34.63
CA ILE A 321 1.87 -13.99 36.00
C ILE A 321 0.50 -13.36 36.25
N PHE A 322 0.00 -12.56 35.30
CA PHE A 322 -1.29 -11.90 35.41
C PHE A 322 -2.44 -12.90 35.47
N ARG A 323 -2.40 -13.96 34.64
CA ARG A 323 -3.38 -15.07 34.69
C ARG A 323 -3.41 -15.75 36.07
N ARG A 324 -2.25 -16.07 36.64
CA ARG A 324 -2.16 -16.67 37.98
C ARG A 324 -2.66 -15.71 39.09
N LEU A 325 -2.28 -14.43 39.02
CA LEU A 325 -2.73 -13.42 39.98
C LEU A 325 -4.26 -13.27 39.96
N TYR A 326 -4.87 -13.34 38.78
CA TYR A 326 -6.32 -13.32 38.63
C TYR A 326 -6.97 -14.58 39.24
N GLU A 327 -6.42 -15.76 38.97
CA GLU A 327 -6.87 -17.02 39.58
C GLU A 327 -6.80 -16.98 41.12
N ASP A 328 -5.68 -16.51 41.68
CA ASP A 328 -5.49 -16.40 43.13
C ASP A 328 -6.41 -15.34 43.78
N SER A 329 -6.76 -14.27 43.05
CA SER A 329 -7.76 -13.29 43.49
C SER A 329 -9.17 -13.89 43.54
N VAL A 330 -9.57 -14.66 42.52
CA VAL A 330 -10.87 -15.34 42.48
C VAL A 330 -10.98 -16.39 43.58
N LEU A 331 -9.87 -17.08 43.91
CA LEU A 331 -9.78 -18.04 45.00
C LEU A 331 -9.68 -17.39 46.40
N GLY A 332 -9.69 -16.06 46.49
CA GLY A 332 -9.63 -15.31 47.75
C GLY A 332 -8.29 -15.38 48.48
N ARG A 333 -7.22 -15.81 47.81
CA ARG A 333 -5.86 -15.88 48.37
C ARG A 333 -5.16 -14.52 48.42
N VAL A 334 -5.66 -13.56 47.64
CA VAL A 334 -5.15 -12.19 47.53
C VAL A 334 -6.31 -11.22 47.78
N THR A 335 -6.08 -10.18 48.59
CA THR A 335 -7.11 -9.16 48.85
C THR A 335 -7.30 -8.25 47.64
N ALA A 336 -8.46 -7.59 47.54
CA ALA A 336 -8.76 -6.69 46.43
C ALA A 336 -7.73 -5.54 46.29
N GLU A 337 -7.25 -4.98 47.42
CA GLU A 337 -6.23 -3.92 47.42
C GLU A 337 -4.86 -4.43 46.94
N GLN A 338 -4.47 -5.64 47.34
CA GLN A 338 -3.22 -6.27 46.89
C GLN A 338 -3.27 -6.59 45.39
N PHE A 339 -4.42 -7.07 44.91
CA PHE A 339 -4.63 -7.33 43.49
C PHE A 339 -4.54 -6.02 42.68
N GLN A 340 -5.20 -4.95 43.11
CA GLN A 340 -5.13 -3.65 42.42
C GLN A 340 -3.71 -3.11 42.34
N THR A 341 -2.95 -3.20 43.43
CA THR A 341 -1.57 -2.71 43.48
C THR A 341 -0.64 -3.50 42.55
N LEU A 342 -0.70 -4.83 42.58
CA LEU A 342 0.16 -5.69 41.74
C LEU A 342 -0.25 -5.66 40.27
N SER A 343 -1.57 -5.66 39.99
CA SER A 343 -2.08 -5.58 38.63
C SER A 343 -1.72 -4.25 37.97
N ALA A 344 -1.73 -3.12 38.69
CA ALA A 344 -1.31 -1.83 38.16
C ALA A 344 0.14 -1.87 37.61
N GLY A 345 1.09 -2.37 38.41
CA GLY A 345 2.49 -2.47 37.99
C GLY A 345 2.72 -3.39 36.78
N TYR A 346 2.06 -4.56 36.76
CA TYR A 346 2.15 -5.46 35.59
C TYR A 346 1.48 -4.87 34.34
N THR A 347 0.40 -4.11 34.51
CA THR A 347 -0.31 -3.48 33.39
C THR A 347 0.52 -2.34 32.80
N GLU A 348 1.20 -1.54 33.62
CA GLU A 348 2.15 -0.52 33.18
C GLU A 348 3.36 -1.13 32.45
N GLU A 349 3.96 -2.20 33.00
CA GLU A 349 5.07 -2.88 32.33
C GLU A 349 4.62 -3.48 30.98
N MET A 350 3.43 -4.08 30.94
CA MET A 350 2.84 -4.62 29.72
C MET A 350 2.55 -3.54 28.68
N SER A 351 2.06 -2.35 29.08
CA SER A 351 1.84 -1.25 28.13
C SER A 351 3.14 -0.74 27.54
N LEU A 352 4.19 -0.58 28.36
CA LEU A 352 5.52 -0.17 27.88
C LEU A 352 6.13 -1.18 26.91
N ILE A 353 5.99 -2.48 27.18
CA ILE A 353 6.51 -3.53 26.29
C ILE A 353 5.70 -3.57 24.98
N LYS A 354 4.37 -3.43 25.05
CA LYS A 354 3.50 -3.35 23.87
C LYS A 354 3.81 -2.17 22.96
N GLU A 355 4.25 -1.03 23.51
CA GLU A 355 4.72 0.10 22.70
C GLU A 355 6.10 -0.12 22.09
N LYS A 356 7.02 -0.78 22.82
CA LYS A 356 8.40 -1.02 22.36
C LYS A 356 8.51 -2.07 21.25
N ILE A 357 7.68 -3.11 21.28
CA ILE A 357 7.74 -4.21 20.29
C ILE A 357 7.53 -3.71 18.85
N PRO A 358 6.47 -2.96 18.51
CA PRO A 358 6.27 -2.42 17.16
C PRO A 358 7.40 -1.51 16.70
N ALA A 359 7.94 -0.68 17.60
CA ALA A 359 9.05 0.23 17.27
C ALA A 359 10.34 -0.55 16.94
N GLN A 360 10.65 -1.60 17.70
CA GLN A 360 11.78 -2.51 17.43
C GLN A 360 11.59 -3.26 16.11
N VAL A 361 10.39 -3.79 15.85
CA VAL A 361 10.07 -4.49 14.60
C VAL A 361 10.22 -3.55 13.39
N ALA A 362 9.67 -2.34 13.45
CA ALA A 362 9.80 -1.35 12.38
C ALA A 362 11.27 -0.97 12.12
N THR A 363 12.07 -0.85 13.18
CA THR A 363 13.50 -0.56 13.07
C THR A 363 14.27 -1.71 12.41
N ILE A 364 14.01 -2.95 12.83
CA ILE A 364 14.63 -4.15 12.23
C ILE A 364 14.25 -4.26 10.75
N GLN A 365 12.97 -4.08 10.40
CA GLN A 365 12.51 -4.08 9.01
C GLN A 365 13.23 -3.01 8.18
N ALA A 366 13.33 -1.78 8.68
CA ALA A 366 14.04 -0.70 7.98
C ALA A 366 15.54 -0.98 7.80
N LEU A 367 16.17 -1.74 8.70
CA LEU A 367 17.57 -2.17 8.57
C LEU A 367 17.71 -3.38 7.61
N GLN A 368 16.78 -4.32 7.66
CA GLN A 368 16.75 -5.50 6.78
C GLN A 368 16.46 -5.13 5.32
N GLU A 369 15.56 -4.17 5.07
CA GLU A 369 15.29 -3.63 3.72
C GLU A 369 16.56 -3.09 3.06
N LYS A 370 17.45 -2.46 3.83
CA LYS A 370 18.73 -1.96 3.30
C LYS A 370 19.62 -3.11 2.83
N VAL A 371 19.68 -4.21 3.58
CA VAL A 371 20.57 -5.35 3.30
C VAL A 371 20.01 -6.23 2.16
N CYS A 372 18.71 -6.55 2.20
CA CYS A 372 18.03 -7.38 1.20
C CYS A 372 17.98 -6.72 -0.18
N GLY A 373 17.98 -5.38 -0.23
CA GLY A 373 17.99 -4.65 -1.48
C GLY A 373 19.12 -5.08 -2.43
N THR A 374 20.31 -5.38 -1.92
CA THR A 374 21.45 -5.72 -2.80
C THR A 374 21.17 -6.96 -3.65
N ASP A 375 20.62 -8.03 -3.06
CA ASP A 375 20.32 -9.27 -3.78
C ASP A 375 19.15 -9.10 -4.75
N HIS A 376 18.13 -8.33 -4.34
CA HIS A 376 17.00 -7.99 -5.20
C HIS A 376 17.46 -7.18 -6.42
N PHE A 377 18.32 -6.19 -6.21
CA PHE A 377 18.87 -5.37 -7.29
C PHE A 377 19.68 -6.21 -8.28
N ILE A 378 20.50 -7.14 -7.80
CA ILE A 378 21.26 -8.07 -8.66
C ILE A 378 20.30 -8.93 -9.49
N ALA A 379 19.22 -9.43 -8.89
CA ALA A 379 18.21 -10.19 -9.61
C ALA A 379 17.52 -9.35 -10.71
N LEU A 380 17.16 -8.10 -10.40
CA LEU A 380 16.58 -7.16 -11.36
C LEU A 380 17.56 -6.83 -12.50
N ALA A 381 18.84 -6.57 -12.17
CA ALA A 381 19.88 -6.31 -13.16
C ALA A 381 20.07 -7.49 -14.12
N LYS A 382 20.00 -8.73 -13.63
CA LYS A 382 20.07 -9.93 -14.47
C LYS A 382 18.85 -10.10 -15.39
N ARG A 383 17.67 -9.65 -14.96
CA ARG A 383 16.42 -9.71 -15.74
C ARG A 383 16.37 -8.68 -16.86
N TYR A 384 16.91 -7.47 -16.62
CA TYR A 384 16.89 -6.36 -17.56
C TYR A 384 18.30 -6.09 -18.12
N THR A 385 18.68 -6.83 -19.17
CA THR A 385 20.05 -6.88 -19.66
C THR A 385 20.40 -5.82 -20.70
N ASP A 386 19.41 -5.30 -21.45
CA ASP A 386 19.61 -4.32 -22.50
C ASP A 386 18.54 -3.21 -22.44
N ILE A 387 18.85 -2.17 -21.69
CA ILE A 387 17.94 -1.04 -21.49
C ILE A 387 18.23 -0.02 -22.57
N GLN A 388 17.42 -0.01 -23.62
CA GLN A 388 17.54 0.93 -24.76
C GLN A 388 16.83 2.25 -24.49
N GLU A 389 15.67 2.22 -23.83
CA GLU A 389 14.87 3.40 -23.54
C GLU A 389 14.41 3.44 -22.08
N LEU A 390 14.39 4.64 -21.50
CA LEU A 390 13.89 4.88 -20.14
C LEU A 390 12.36 4.92 -20.13
N THR A 391 11.76 3.77 -19.80
CA THR A 391 10.32 3.69 -19.54
C THR A 391 9.99 4.13 -18.11
N PRO A 392 8.78 4.70 -17.85
CA PRO A 392 8.36 5.05 -16.50
C PRO A 392 8.37 3.87 -15.52
N GLU A 393 8.13 2.65 -16.02
CA GLU A 393 8.14 1.42 -15.23
C GLU A 393 9.56 1.10 -14.76
N LEU A 394 10.55 1.10 -15.66
CA LEU A 394 11.97 0.88 -15.33
C LEU A 394 12.49 1.92 -14.34
N LEU A 395 12.18 3.20 -14.57
CA LEU A 395 12.56 4.27 -13.66
C LEU A 395 12.02 4.04 -12.24
N ARG A 396 10.77 3.57 -12.11
CA ARG A 396 10.15 3.33 -10.79
C ARG A 396 10.62 2.04 -10.14
N LEU A 397 11.02 1.06 -10.94
CA LEU A 397 11.56 -0.21 -10.49
C LEU A 397 12.97 -0.01 -9.92
N PHE A 398 13.86 0.70 -10.61
CA PHE A 398 15.25 0.88 -10.17
C PHE A 398 15.47 2.13 -9.31
N ILE A 399 14.82 3.26 -9.59
CA ILE A 399 15.18 4.57 -9.03
C ILE A 399 14.17 5.01 -7.97
N ARG A 400 14.69 5.38 -6.80
CA ARG A 400 13.93 5.97 -5.69
C ARG A 400 13.74 7.47 -5.87
N LYS A 401 14.84 8.18 -6.12
CA LYS A 401 14.86 9.63 -6.35
C LYS A 401 16.11 10.05 -7.13
N ILE A 402 16.01 11.15 -7.84
CA ILE A 402 17.12 11.78 -8.56
C ILE A 402 17.31 13.17 -7.96
N VAL A 403 18.46 13.42 -7.36
CA VAL A 403 18.78 14.69 -6.72
C VAL A 403 19.61 15.52 -7.68
N VAL A 404 19.11 16.71 -8.01
CA VAL A 404 19.77 17.64 -8.93
C VAL A 404 20.37 18.77 -8.11
N HIS A 405 21.67 19.04 -8.31
CA HIS A 405 22.39 20.14 -7.68
C HIS A 405 22.44 21.38 -8.58
N GLU A 406 22.80 22.52 -7.98
CA GLU A 406 23.10 23.75 -8.72
C GLU A 406 24.33 23.53 -9.63
N LYS A 407 24.40 24.30 -10.71
CA LYS A 407 25.58 24.29 -11.59
C LYS A 407 26.75 25.00 -10.92
N ASP A 408 27.95 24.47 -11.10
CA ASP A 408 29.18 25.03 -10.50
C ASP A 408 29.46 26.47 -10.96
N MET A 409 29.04 26.83 -12.18
CA MET A 409 29.11 28.20 -12.70
C MET A 409 27.76 28.63 -13.27
N LYS A 410 27.27 29.79 -12.80
CA LYS A 410 26.06 30.43 -13.31
C LYS A 410 26.29 30.92 -14.75
N TRP A 411 25.29 30.72 -15.62
CA TRP A 411 25.25 31.21 -17.02
C TRP A 411 26.21 30.55 -18.03
N SER A 412 27.07 29.61 -17.62
CA SER A 412 27.92 28.87 -18.55
C SER A 412 27.17 27.71 -19.22
N LYS A 413 27.34 27.56 -20.53
CA LYS A 413 26.81 26.43 -21.31
C LYS A 413 27.52 25.11 -20.98
N HIS A 414 28.76 25.16 -20.48
CA HIS A 414 29.63 24.01 -20.20
C HIS A 414 29.89 23.80 -18.71
N ALA A 415 29.15 24.46 -17.82
CA ALA A 415 29.30 24.23 -16.38
C ALA A 415 28.96 22.78 -16.03
N ARG A 416 29.81 22.17 -15.21
CA ARG A 416 29.53 20.86 -14.60
C ARG A 416 28.33 21.00 -13.66
N GLN A 417 27.51 19.96 -13.64
CA GLN A 417 26.32 19.88 -12.81
C GLN A 417 26.25 18.48 -12.22
N THR A 418 26.14 18.40 -10.90
CA THR A 418 26.06 17.12 -10.20
C THR A 418 24.63 16.61 -10.17
N VAL A 419 24.45 15.34 -10.53
CA VAL A 419 23.17 14.63 -10.45
C VAL A 419 23.41 13.34 -9.67
N GLU A 420 22.75 13.20 -8.52
CA GLU A 420 22.84 11.99 -7.69
C GLU A 420 21.62 11.10 -7.94
N ILE A 421 21.86 9.85 -8.34
CA ILE A 421 20.79 8.88 -8.59
C ILE A 421 20.73 7.92 -7.41
N HIS A 422 19.63 7.95 -6.67
CA HIS A 422 19.37 7.02 -5.59
C HIS A 422 18.49 5.88 -6.09
N TYR A 423 19.03 4.69 -6.06
CA TYR A 423 18.32 3.46 -6.38
C TYR A 423 17.45 3.00 -5.21
N ASN A 424 16.37 2.27 -5.52
CA ASN A 424 15.44 1.74 -4.52
C ASN A 424 16.13 0.85 -3.49
N ASP A 425 17.01 -0.02 -3.98
CA ASP A 425 17.51 -1.15 -3.21
C ASP A 425 18.92 -0.93 -2.65
N ILE A 426 19.77 -0.20 -3.38
CA ILE A 426 21.20 -0.04 -3.07
C ILE A 426 21.56 1.40 -2.69
N GLY A 427 20.62 2.34 -2.76
CA GLY A 427 20.86 3.74 -2.45
C GLY A 427 21.67 4.46 -3.51
N TYR A 428 22.51 5.42 -3.12
CA TYR A 428 23.36 6.15 -4.07
C TYR A 428 24.62 5.35 -4.40
N VAL A 429 24.81 5.05 -5.68
CA VAL A 429 26.04 4.47 -6.20
C VAL A 429 26.83 5.61 -6.82
N GLY A 430 27.85 6.09 -6.11
CA GLY A 430 28.71 7.14 -6.64
C GLY A 430 29.37 6.70 -7.94
N ALA A 431 29.62 7.65 -8.85
CA ALA A 431 30.55 7.40 -9.95
C ALA A 431 31.91 6.98 -9.36
N ALA A 432 32.50 5.92 -9.90
CA ALA A 432 33.85 5.52 -9.52
C ALA A 432 34.80 6.72 -9.71
N PRO A 433 35.77 6.93 -8.80
CA PRO A 433 36.64 8.11 -8.82
C PRO A 433 37.78 8.02 -9.85
N GLU A 434 37.52 7.68 -11.12
CA GLU A 434 38.60 7.51 -12.13
C GLU A 434 38.37 8.15 -13.52
N GLU A 435 37.37 9.02 -13.70
CA GLU A 435 37.25 9.77 -14.98
C GLU A 435 37.25 11.30 -14.81
N ALA A 436 37.66 11.79 -13.63
CA ALA A 436 37.85 13.22 -13.39
C ALA A 436 39.28 13.72 -13.66
N GLN A 437 40.23 12.86 -14.05
CA GLN A 437 41.63 13.24 -14.24
C GLN A 437 42.16 13.20 -15.68
N ASN A 438 41.45 12.62 -16.66
CA ASN A 438 41.97 12.50 -18.02
C ASN A 438 41.12 13.24 -19.07
N MET A 439 40.92 14.55 -18.91
CA MET A 439 40.63 15.47 -20.03
C MET A 439 41.20 16.88 -19.77
N ALA A 440 42.29 16.96 -19.00
CA ALA A 440 43.19 18.10 -19.04
C ALA A 440 44.36 17.70 -19.95
N GLU A 441 44.47 18.41 -21.08
CA GLU A 441 45.50 18.28 -22.14
C GLU A 441 45.32 17.09 -23.10
N PRO A 442 45.38 17.38 -24.43
CA PRO A 442 46.67 17.72 -25.05
C PRO A 442 46.66 19.01 -25.90
N ALA A 443 47.84 19.65 -25.89
CA ALA A 443 48.52 20.51 -26.88
C ALA A 443 47.70 21.51 -27.73
#